data_AF-A0A0Q0VKI8-F1
#
_entry.id   AF-A0A0Q0VKI8-F1
#
_cell.length_a   1.000
_cell.length_b   1.000
_cell.length_c   1.000
_cell.angle_alpha   90.00
_cell.angle_beta   90.00
_cell.angle_gamma   90.00
#
_symmetry.space_group_name_H-M   'P 1'
#
loop_
_entity.id
_entity.type
_entity.pdbx_description
1 polymer ?
#
loop_
_entity_poly.entity_id
_entity_poly.type
_entity_poly.pdbx_seq_one_letter_code
_entity_poly.pdbx_strand_id
1 'polypeptide(L)'
;MRRYILWTLALALTAGIIFLVLLQSASPLLYSAEYDAFTKRHANPAVLKPIGQDNADGLLPLMSDLLDTPGTVIVNLEYGDVDIARQDLEEFRQLSQSLDSLVINLDMSESEVGDFRRMNQKNLQILSELVESTARLEELNTLEIRFRDARDPASLTSITYEGESLRNQVSQLYTEYRSQEEPLVSISENLELDTTGYEESQDHFEQIVKKIGDEQENRMYTLQTQAPPDSNSFHLTISLTPREAAFHETIRMRGFLSGDEIEGQEIDIFVDTKKTGSVFTDSRGNWEYRYRVGAIAPGRHTSFSVFSNSTFSGIASFNVMRENTFLSLSEPIVTGKGLSCSGRLFSDSGPVDGVSIGLMIDGRRMSSPLTDGTGFFEAFLKPEPGDHQVWAVFSNPDVPLSESQSRAYSVNIPPSLLQEPGFFDSWENVLALVLGILVLAGAIIGAYAYIRRSRPHMPAFLRRSRTAGEDLPDTVATPDTPIQESGQNVPEPSGDDVFLAYSKAADSNIREAVHILFSSVRDEIAGMLSLKKPLSLTPREICRKCSNLPLFADLSTFVRLYESIRYGVKIPDEKERQSFIDLARAIHGSLFGGQRE
;
A
#
# COMPACT_ATOMS: atom_id res chain seq x y z
N MET A 1 28.32 -49.10 11.91
CA MET A 1 28.19 -48.94 13.37
C MET A 1 27.82 -47.52 13.82
N ARG A 2 28.60 -46.46 13.50
CA ARG A 2 28.43 -45.10 14.07
C ARG A 2 26.98 -44.53 14.07
N ARG A 3 26.17 -44.76 13.03
CA ARG A 3 24.73 -44.41 13.00
C ARG A 3 23.88 -45.14 14.06
N TYR A 4 24.08 -46.43 14.27
CA TYR A 4 23.31 -47.21 15.27
C TYR A 4 23.55 -46.69 16.69
N ILE A 5 24.78 -46.28 17.02
CA ILE A 5 25.12 -45.68 18.31
C ILE A 5 24.32 -44.39 18.54
N LEU A 6 24.22 -43.52 17.54
CA LEU A 6 23.41 -42.30 17.59
C LEU A 6 21.91 -42.60 17.83
N TRP A 7 21.35 -43.59 17.12
CA TRP A 7 19.95 -44.01 17.33
C TRP A 7 19.70 -44.60 18.72
N THR A 8 20.61 -45.45 19.23
CA THR A 8 20.49 -45.97 20.61
C THR A 8 20.63 -44.89 21.67
N LEU A 9 21.46 -43.86 21.43
CA LEU A 9 21.66 -42.75 22.35
C LEU A 9 20.44 -41.82 22.34
N ALA A 10 19.88 -41.52 21.17
CA ALA A 10 18.62 -40.78 21.06
C ALA A 10 17.45 -41.50 21.74
N LEU A 11 17.32 -42.82 21.57
CA LEU A 11 16.26 -43.63 22.17
C LEU A 11 16.42 -43.76 23.70
N ALA A 12 17.65 -43.83 24.21
CA ALA A 12 17.91 -43.73 25.65
C ALA A 12 17.58 -42.34 26.21
N LEU A 13 17.83 -41.27 25.44
CA LEU A 13 17.55 -39.89 25.84
C LEU A 13 16.03 -39.61 25.86
N THR A 14 15.27 -40.08 24.89
CA THR A 14 13.79 -40.00 24.92
C THR A 14 13.18 -40.84 26.05
N ALA A 15 13.71 -42.03 26.32
CA ALA A 15 13.30 -42.82 27.49
C ALA A 15 13.58 -42.08 28.82
N GLY A 16 14.72 -41.38 28.93
CA GLY A 16 15.05 -40.52 30.06
C GLY A 16 14.10 -39.33 30.23
N ILE A 17 13.70 -38.68 29.11
CA ILE A 17 12.70 -37.61 29.12
C ILE A 17 11.33 -38.13 29.58
N ILE A 18 10.88 -39.28 29.06
CA ILE A 18 9.61 -39.91 29.48
C ILE A 18 9.63 -40.26 30.98
N PHE A 19 10.76 -40.75 31.50
CA PHE A 19 10.94 -41.02 32.93
C PHE A 19 10.89 -39.74 33.78
N LEU A 20 11.46 -38.63 33.31
CA LEU A 20 11.37 -37.32 33.99
C LEU A 20 9.93 -36.77 34.00
N VAL A 21 9.19 -36.89 32.89
CA VAL A 21 7.77 -36.52 32.81
C VAL A 21 6.93 -37.37 33.77
N LEU A 22 7.19 -38.68 33.86
CA LEU A 22 6.52 -39.57 34.81
C LEU A 22 6.85 -39.24 36.28
N LEU A 23 8.06 -38.73 36.56
CA LEU A 23 8.42 -38.20 37.88
C LEU A 23 7.65 -36.92 38.24
N GLN A 24 7.32 -36.07 37.26
CA GLN A 24 6.53 -34.85 37.47
C GLN A 24 5.02 -35.11 37.50
N SER A 25 4.51 -36.19 36.90
CA SER A 25 3.07 -36.53 36.93
C SER A 25 2.54 -36.94 38.32
N ALA A 26 3.40 -37.02 39.34
CA ALA A 26 3.03 -37.39 40.71
C ALA A 26 2.35 -36.26 41.52
N SER A 27 2.25 -35.04 40.97
CA SER A 27 1.60 -33.89 41.63
C SER A 27 0.50 -33.27 40.75
N PRO A 28 -0.76 -33.72 40.85
CA PRO A 28 -1.86 -33.23 40.03
C PRO A 28 -2.48 -31.94 40.60
N LEU A 29 -2.01 -30.78 40.14
CA LEU A 29 -2.77 -29.52 40.21
C LEU A 29 -3.67 -29.41 38.98
N LEU A 30 -4.79 -30.14 39.02
CA LEU A 30 -5.85 -30.07 38.02
C LEU A 30 -6.91 -29.04 38.42
N TYR A 31 -7.21 -28.11 37.51
CA TYR A 31 -8.31 -27.14 37.54
C TYR A 31 -8.39 -26.19 38.76
N SER A 32 -7.95 -24.93 38.54
CA SER A 32 -8.75 -23.78 38.97
C SER A 32 -9.72 -23.40 37.84
N ALA A 33 -10.97 -23.11 38.18
CA ALA A 33 -12.05 -22.87 37.21
C ALA A 33 -12.10 -21.40 36.71
N GLU A 34 -10.94 -20.82 36.39
CA GLU A 34 -10.79 -19.37 36.12
C GLU A 34 -10.10 -19.07 34.78
N TYR A 35 -9.65 -20.10 34.05
CA TYR A 35 -9.13 -19.98 32.68
C TYR A 35 -9.96 -20.82 31.73
N ASP A 36 -11.15 -20.33 31.41
CA ASP A 36 -12.03 -20.97 30.42
C ASP A 36 -11.42 -20.83 29.02
N ALA A 37 -11.35 -21.95 28.29
CA ALA A 37 -10.57 -22.04 27.07
C ALA A 37 -11.40 -21.60 25.87
N PHE A 38 -11.17 -20.38 25.38
CA PHE A 38 -11.73 -19.87 24.12
C PHE A 38 -11.42 -20.83 22.96
N THR A 39 -12.39 -21.70 22.63
CA THR A 39 -12.31 -22.60 21.48
C THR A 39 -13.05 -22.01 20.29
N LYS A 40 -12.37 -22.01 19.13
CA LYS A 40 -12.77 -21.28 17.91
C LYS A 40 -14.07 -21.77 17.21
N ARG A 41 -14.91 -22.54 17.91
CA ARG A 41 -16.18 -23.13 17.41
C ARG A 41 -17.39 -22.86 18.31
N HIS A 42 -17.21 -22.25 19.48
CA HIS A 42 -18.30 -21.82 20.37
C HIS A 42 -18.16 -20.34 20.74
N ALA A 43 -18.15 -19.47 19.72
CA ALA A 43 -18.39 -18.06 19.93
C ALA A 43 -19.82 -17.88 20.48
N ASN A 44 -19.95 -17.32 21.68
CA ASN A 44 -21.24 -17.01 22.27
C ASN A 44 -21.91 -15.90 21.42
N PRO A 45 -23.09 -16.11 20.81
CA PRO A 45 -23.73 -15.10 19.96
C PRO A 45 -24.14 -13.84 20.74
N ALA A 46 -24.21 -13.87 22.08
CA ALA A 46 -24.40 -12.67 22.89
C ALA A 46 -23.15 -11.75 22.95
N VAL A 47 -21.99 -12.21 22.49
CA VAL A 47 -20.78 -11.39 22.31
C VAL A 47 -20.77 -10.70 20.92
N LEU A 48 -21.63 -11.14 19.99
CA LEU A 48 -21.80 -10.53 18.67
C LEU A 48 -22.91 -9.48 18.67
N LYS A 49 -22.74 -8.46 19.53
CA LYS A 49 -23.45 -7.18 19.49
C LYS A 49 -22.54 -6.04 20.03
N PRO A 50 -22.42 -4.89 19.35
CA PRO A 50 -22.74 -4.62 17.95
C PRO A 50 -21.60 -3.85 17.25
N ILE A 51 -20.56 -4.54 16.76
CA ILE A 51 -19.39 -3.91 16.10
C ILE A 51 -19.78 -3.07 14.86
N GLY A 52 -20.96 -3.31 14.28
CA GLY A 52 -21.52 -2.52 13.18
C GLY A 52 -22.45 -1.36 13.57
N GLN A 53 -22.68 -1.06 14.86
CA GLN A 53 -23.45 0.14 15.26
C GLN A 53 -22.53 1.32 15.56
N ASP A 54 -21.61 1.18 16.52
CA ASP A 54 -20.66 2.24 16.89
C ASP A 54 -19.81 2.76 15.70
N ASN A 55 -19.63 1.94 14.65
CA ASN A 55 -18.95 2.31 13.40
C ASN A 55 -19.88 2.85 12.30
N ALA A 56 -21.19 2.60 12.38
CA ALA A 56 -22.18 3.15 11.44
C ALA A 56 -22.67 4.54 11.90
N ASP A 57 -22.71 4.80 13.22
CA ASP A 57 -23.06 6.10 13.79
C ASP A 57 -22.09 7.22 13.31
N GLY A 58 -20.85 6.87 12.96
CA GLY A 58 -19.85 7.79 12.38
C GLY A 58 -19.87 7.91 10.85
N LEU A 59 -20.77 7.21 10.15
CA LEU A 59 -20.76 7.10 8.69
C LEU A 59 -21.44 8.29 8.00
N LEU A 60 -22.63 8.69 8.45
CA LEU A 60 -23.35 9.85 7.86
C LEU A 60 -22.61 11.19 8.05
N PRO A 61 -22.01 11.52 9.22
CA PRO A 61 -21.20 12.73 9.35
C PRO A 61 -20.06 12.79 8.34
N LEU A 62 -19.31 11.68 8.19
CA LEU A 62 -18.21 11.57 7.24
C LEU A 62 -18.66 11.74 5.78
N MET A 63 -19.89 11.35 5.44
CA MET A 63 -20.46 11.58 4.11
C MET A 63 -20.89 13.05 3.90
N SER A 64 -21.34 13.73 4.95
CA SER A 64 -21.59 15.18 4.93
C SER A 64 -20.28 15.95 4.71
N ASP A 65 -19.25 15.65 5.51
CA ASP A 65 -17.91 16.27 5.37
C ASP A 65 -17.36 16.09 3.93
N LEU A 66 -17.65 14.96 3.29
CA LEU A 66 -17.28 14.64 1.91
C LEU A 66 -18.14 15.32 0.82
N LEU A 67 -19.33 15.83 1.13
CA LEU A 67 -20.10 16.68 0.22
C LEU A 67 -19.63 18.14 0.29
N ASP A 68 -19.25 18.61 1.49
CA ASP A 68 -18.84 20.00 1.73
C ASP A 68 -17.41 20.30 1.26
N THR A 69 -16.43 19.41 1.53
CA THR A 69 -15.01 19.66 1.22
C THR A 69 -14.71 19.94 -0.26
N PRO A 70 -15.36 19.29 -1.26
CA PRO A 70 -15.26 19.66 -2.67
C PRO A 70 -15.51 21.16 -2.94
N GLY A 71 -16.46 21.77 -2.21
CA GLY A 71 -16.75 23.20 -2.31
C GLY A 71 -15.57 24.06 -1.87
N THR A 72 -14.91 23.74 -0.75
CA THR A 72 -13.79 24.55 -0.24
C THR A 72 -12.57 24.48 -1.17
N VAL A 73 -12.24 23.29 -1.70
CA VAL A 73 -11.18 23.10 -2.71
C VAL A 73 -11.43 24.01 -3.92
N ILE A 74 -12.64 23.95 -4.50
CA ILE A 74 -12.98 24.72 -5.70
C ILE A 74 -12.98 26.23 -5.40
N VAL A 75 -13.57 26.68 -4.30
CA VAL A 75 -13.61 28.10 -3.91
C VAL A 75 -12.20 28.68 -3.71
N ASN A 76 -11.30 27.93 -3.06
CA ASN A 76 -9.92 28.38 -2.87
C ASN A 76 -9.16 28.50 -4.22
N LEU A 77 -9.43 27.61 -5.19
CA LEU A 77 -8.90 27.75 -6.56
C LEU A 77 -9.50 28.93 -7.35
N GLU A 78 -10.77 29.28 -7.13
CA GLU A 78 -11.38 30.46 -7.75
C GLU A 78 -10.67 31.75 -7.32
N TYR A 79 -10.39 31.88 -6.02
CA TYR A 79 -9.58 32.97 -5.48
C TYR A 79 -8.10 32.91 -5.89
N GLY A 80 -7.61 31.73 -6.29
CA GLY A 80 -6.24 31.49 -6.71
C GLY A 80 -5.27 31.11 -5.58
N ASP A 81 -5.79 30.62 -4.45
CA ASP A 81 -4.97 30.10 -3.35
C ASP A 81 -4.78 28.58 -3.51
N VAL A 82 -3.86 28.22 -4.42
CA VAL A 82 -3.55 26.84 -4.80
C VAL A 82 -3.00 26.03 -3.61
N ASP A 83 -2.24 26.66 -2.70
CA ASP A 83 -1.63 25.97 -1.59
C ASP A 83 -2.63 25.66 -0.46
N ILE A 84 -3.63 26.52 -0.22
CA ILE A 84 -4.79 26.16 0.63
C ILE A 84 -5.65 25.09 -0.06
N ALA A 85 -5.95 25.22 -1.35
CA ALA A 85 -6.72 24.19 -2.08
C ALA A 85 -6.04 22.80 -2.06
N ARG A 86 -4.70 22.75 -2.04
CA ARG A 86 -3.93 21.50 -1.82
C ARG A 86 -4.11 20.92 -0.41
N GLN A 87 -4.24 21.77 0.61
CA GLN A 87 -4.50 21.32 1.99
C GLN A 87 -5.90 20.71 2.09
N ASP A 88 -6.92 21.42 1.60
CA ASP A 88 -8.31 20.97 1.56
C ASP A 88 -8.45 19.66 0.76
N LEU A 89 -7.74 19.53 -0.36
CA LEU A 89 -7.70 18.31 -1.17
C LEU A 89 -7.08 17.11 -0.41
N GLU A 90 -6.10 17.35 0.47
CA GLU A 90 -5.51 16.32 1.30
C GLU A 90 -6.44 15.93 2.48
N GLU A 91 -7.20 16.87 3.03
CA GLU A 91 -8.29 16.58 3.97
C GLU A 91 -9.38 15.73 3.30
N PHE A 92 -9.86 16.13 2.11
CA PHE A 92 -10.79 15.36 1.29
C PHE A 92 -10.28 13.94 0.98
N ARG A 93 -8.98 13.81 0.70
CA ARG A 93 -8.31 12.52 0.48
C ARG A 93 -8.32 11.64 1.74
N GLN A 94 -8.10 12.20 2.92
CA GLN A 94 -8.11 11.49 4.20
C GLN A 94 -9.53 11.07 4.63
N LEU A 95 -10.52 11.95 4.44
CA LEU A 95 -11.94 11.64 4.62
C LEU A 95 -12.36 10.49 3.68
N SER A 96 -11.95 10.54 2.40
CA SER A 96 -12.31 9.50 1.43
C SER A 96 -11.63 8.15 1.71
N GLN A 97 -10.42 8.13 2.28
CA GLN A 97 -9.75 6.90 2.74
C GLN A 97 -10.43 6.32 3.99
N SER A 98 -10.92 7.18 4.88
CA SER A 98 -11.71 6.79 6.05
C SER A 98 -13.04 6.15 5.62
N LEU A 99 -13.72 6.73 4.62
CA LEU A 99 -14.96 6.17 4.08
C LEU A 99 -14.73 4.83 3.38
N ASP A 100 -13.72 4.71 2.52
CA ASP A 100 -13.40 3.43 1.87
C ASP A 100 -13.07 2.34 2.90
N SER A 101 -12.33 2.68 3.96
CA SER A 101 -12.05 1.78 5.08
C SER A 101 -13.33 1.35 5.83
N LEU A 102 -14.25 2.28 6.12
CA LEU A 102 -15.52 1.97 6.80
C LEU A 102 -16.44 1.11 5.92
N VAL A 103 -16.61 1.49 4.65
CA VAL A 103 -17.47 0.76 3.69
C VAL A 103 -16.97 -0.66 3.43
N ILE A 104 -15.66 -0.89 3.43
CA ILE A 104 -15.07 -2.23 3.34
C ILE A 104 -15.25 -3.02 4.65
N ASN A 105 -15.05 -2.40 5.82
CA ASN A 105 -15.18 -3.08 7.11
C ASN A 105 -16.64 -3.41 7.50
N LEU A 106 -17.60 -2.61 7.04
CA LEU A 106 -19.04 -2.81 7.23
C LEU A 106 -19.69 -3.65 6.12
N ASP A 107 -18.91 -4.08 5.11
CA ASP A 107 -19.36 -4.83 3.92
C ASP A 107 -20.42 -4.10 3.07
N MET A 108 -20.47 -2.77 3.18
CA MET A 108 -21.47 -1.89 2.53
C MET A 108 -21.16 -1.57 1.06
N SER A 109 -20.23 -2.29 0.43
CA SER A 109 -19.70 -1.96 -0.91
C SER A 109 -20.74 -2.09 -2.04
N GLU A 110 -21.81 -2.85 -1.84
CA GLU A 110 -22.93 -3.01 -2.79
C GLU A 110 -24.19 -2.22 -2.38
N SER A 111 -24.07 -1.26 -1.44
CA SER A 111 -25.15 -0.35 -1.04
C SER A 111 -25.01 1.04 -1.67
N GLU A 112 -26.02 1.89 -1.49
CA GLU A 112 -26.01 3.32 -1.88
C GLU A 112 -24.80 4.08 -1.32
N VAL A 113 -24.36 3.75 -0.11
CA VAL A 113 -23.11 4.27 0.49
C VAL A 113 -21.88 3.80 -0.30
N GLY A 114 -21.91 2.58 -0.82
CA GLY A 114 -20.90 2.04 -1.73
C GLY A 114 -20.86 2.77 -3.07
N ASP A 115 -22.01 3.21 -3.60
CA ASP A 115 -22.10 4.05 -4.79
C ASP A 115 -21.63 5.48 -4.52
N PHE A 116 -22.08 6.12 -3.44
CA PHE A 116 -21.54 7.41 -2.98
C PHE A 116 -20.00 7.35 -2.90
N ARG A 117 -19.45 6.30 -2.28
CA ARG A 117 -18.00 6.09 -2.15
C ARG A 117 -17.30 5.89 -3.51
N ARG A 118 -17.95 5.27 -4.51
CA ARG A 118 -17.44 5.20 -5.89
C ARG A 118 -17.41 6.57 -6.55
N MET A 119 -18.45 7.38 -6.34
CA MET A 119 -18.56 8.73 -6.90
C MET A 119 -17.59 9.71 -6.25
N ASN A 120 -17.45 9.66 -4.92
CA ASN A 120 -16.47 10.45 -4.19
C ASN A 120 -15.02 10.16 -4.64
N GLN A 121 -14.72 8.90 -4.97
CA GLN A 121 -13.43 8.50 -5.54
C GLN A 121 -13.21 9.11 -6.95
N LYS A 122 -14.26 9.31 -7.76
CA LYS A 122 -14.18 10.05 -9.04
C LYS A 122 -14.00 11.56 -8.80
N ASN A 123 -14.76 12.16 -7.88
CA ASN A 123 -14.59 13.58 -7.52
C ASN A 123 -13.16 13.87 -7.01
N LEU A 124 -12.58 12.99 -6.19
CA LEU A 124 -11.20 13.13 -5.69
C LEU A 124 -10.15 13.09 -6.82
N GLN A 125 -10.38 12.33 -7.89
CA GLN A 125 -9.52 12.33 -9.08
C GLN A 125 -9.65 13.66 -9.83
N ILE A 126 -10.88 14.10 -10.11
CA ILE A 126 -11.16 15.34 -10.83
C ILE A 126 -10.59 16.57 -10.11
N LEU A 127 -10.79 16.67 -8.79
CA LEU A 127 -10.25 17.76 -7.97
C LEU A 127 -8.71 17.71 -7.86
N SER A 128 -8.10 16.52 -7.83
CA SER A 128 -6.64 16.41 -7.84
C SER A 128 -6.03 16.93 -9.14
N GLU A 129 -6.62 16.57 -10.28
CA GLU A 129 -6.16 17.04 -11.59
C GLU A 129 -6.47 18.53 -11.81
N LEU A 130 -7.57 19.05 -11.23
CA LEU A 130 -7.92 20.47 -11.25
C LEU A 130 -6.90 21.31 -10.48
N VAL A 131 -6.56 20.92 -9.24
CA VAL A 131 -5.56 21.62 -8.41
C VAL A 131 -4.22 21.70 -9.15
N GLU A 132 -3.72 20.60 -9.70
CA GLU A 132 -2.43 20.62 -10.42
C GLU A 132 -2.50 21.35 -11.78
N SER A 133 -3.63 21.29 -12.48
CA SER A 133 -3.85 22.09 -13.72
C SER A 133 -3.84 23.59 -13.43
N THR A 134 -4.49 24.03 -12.33
CA THR A 134 -4.50 25.44 -11.90
C THR A 134 -3.15 25.90 -11.37
N ALA A 135 -2.44 25.06 -10.61
CA ALA A 135 -1.07 25.31 -10.19
C ALA A 135 -0.15 25.56 -11.41
N ARG A 136 -0.28 24.73 -12.45
CA ARG A 136 0.50 24.88 -13.68
C ARG A 136 0.15 26.16 -14.44
N LEU A 137 -1.11 26.57 -14.46
CA LEU A 137 -1.54 27.86 -15.03
C LEU A 137 -0.96 29.07 -14.27
N GLU A 138 -0.75 28.97 -12.95
CA GLU A 138 -0.07 30.00 -12.16
C GLU A 138 1.45 30.04 -12.42
N GLU A 139 2.11 28.89 -12.56
CA GLU A 139 3.49 28.81 -13.03
C GLU A 139 3.65 29.48 -14.41
N LEU A 140 2.71 29.23 -15.33
CA LEU A 140 2.69 29.87 -16.65
C LEU A 140 2.51 31.39 -16.55
N ASN A 141 1.59 31.90 -15.73
CA ASN A 141 1.47 33.34 -15.44
C ASN A 141 2.79 33.94 -14.93
N THR A 142 3.48 33.23 -14.03
CA THR A 142 4.78 33.64 -13.47
C THR A 142 5.90 33.63 -14.52
N LEU A 143 5.94 32.64 -15.41
CA LEU A 143 6.94 32.54 -16.48
C LEU A 143 6.66 33.54 -17.60
N GLU A 144 5.40 33.86 -17.89
CA GLU A 144 5.01 34.82 -18.92
C GLU A 144 5.57 36.22 -18.61
N ILE A 145 5.45 36.66 -17.36
CA ILE A 145 6.03 37.93 -16.89
C ILE A 145 7.55 37.96 -17.16
N ARG A 146 8.27 36.88 -16.81
CA ARG A 146 9.73 36.78 -17.02
C ARG A 146 10.13 36.82 -18.48
N PHE A 147 9.38 36.17 -19.38
CA PHE A 147 9.69 36.16 -20.81
C PHE A 147 9.26 37.44 -21.55
N ARG A 148 8.22 38.14 -21.06
CA ARG A 148 7.90 39.52 -21.49
C ARG A 148 9.05 40.47 -21.15
N ASP A 149 9.58 40.41 -19.92
CA ASP A 149 10.75 41.21 -19.50
C ASP A 149 12.02 40.86 -20.28
N ALA A 150 12.28 39.57 -20.50
CA ALA A 150 13.42 39.09 -21.29
C ALA A 150 13.29 39.36 -22.81
N ARG A 151 12.08 39.71 -23.29
CA ARG A 151 11.72 39.88 -24.71
C ARG A 151 11.98 38.64 -25.56
N ASP A 152 11.58 37.48 -25.05
CA ASP A 152 11.66 36.20 -25.77
C ASP A 152 10.29 35.83 -26.36
N PRO A 153 10.04 36.13 -27.65
CA PRO A 153 8.76 35.81 -28.29
C PRO A 153 8.58 34.29 -28.49
N ALA A 154 9.65 33.50 -28.52
CA ALA A 154 9.57 32.06 -28.70
C ALA A 154 9.07 31.39 -27.41
N SER A 155 9.64 31.76 -26.26
CA SER A 155 9.18 31.25 -24.96
C SER A 155 7.77 31.74 -24.60
N LEU A 156 7.39 32.97 -24.98
CA LEU A 156 6.00 33.45 -24.85
C LEU A 156 5.00 32.67 -25.72
N THR A 157 5.43 32.27 -26.91
CA THR A 157 4.64 31.40 -27.80
C THR A 157 4.44 30.02 -27.17
N SER A 158 5.50 29.45 -26.58
CA SER A 158 5.42 28.18 -25.82
C SER A 158 4.38 28.23 -24.71
N ILE A 159 4.45 29.25 -23.83
CA ILE A 159 3.53 29.41 -22.70
C ILE A 159 2.07 29.51 -23.15
N THR A 160 1.80 30.27 -24.21
CA THR A 160 0.42 30.49 -24.65
C THR A 160 -0.18 29.21 -25.25
N TYR A 161 0.62 28.38 -25.92
CA TYR A 161 0.17 27.05 -26.38
C TYR A 161 -0.02 26.05 -25.23
N GLU A 162 0.80 26.13 -24.18
CA GLU A 162 0.63 25.30 -22.98
C GLU A 162 -0.64 25.71 -22.19
N GLY A 163 -0.87 27.02 -22.01
CA GLY A 163 -2.06 27.57 -21.37
C GLY A 163 -3.37 27.27 -22.12
N GLU A 164 -3.33 27.19 -23.44
CA GLU A 164 -4.49 26.76 -24.26
C GLU A 164 -4.87 25.31 -23.95
N SER A 165 -3.86 24.43 -23.87
CA SER A 165 -4.06 23.03 -23.52
C SER A 165 -4.66 22.89 -22.12
N LEU A 166 -4.11 23.61 -21.13
CA LEU A 166 -4.60 23.58 -19.75
C LEU A 166 -6.01 24.14 -19.62
N ARG A 167 -6.39 25.19 -20.38
CA ARG A 167 -7.80 25.65 -20.44
C ARG A 167 -8.73 24.54 -20.94
N ASN A 168 -8.34 23.82 -21.99
CA ASN A 168 -9.15 22.72 -22.53
C ASN A 168 -9.27 21.55 -21.52
N GLN A 169 -8.18 21.21 -20.83
CA GLN A 169 -8.16 20.21 -19.76
C GLN A 169 -9.09 20.59 -18.60
N VAL A 170 -9.00 21.82 -18.08
CA VAL A 170 -9.89 22.31 -17.00
C VAL A 170 -11.36 22.37 -17.46
N SER A 171 -11.63 22.69 -18.72
CA SER A 171 -12.98 22.65 -19.30
C SER A 171 -13.54 21.21 -19.39
N GLN A 172 -12.68 20.21 -19.64
CA GLN A 172 -13.07 18.80 -19.60
C GLN A 172 -13.33 18.34 -18.16
N LEU A 173 -12.43 18.64 -17.22
CA LEU A 173 -12.61 18.31 -15.80
C LEU A 173 -13.92 18.87 -15.24
N TYR A 174 -14.29 20.11 -15.60
CA TYR A 174 -15.59 20.69 -15.28
C TYR A 174 -16.77 19.90 -15.86
N THR A 175 -16.67 19.49 -17.13
CA THR A 175 -17.71 18.69 -17.80
C THR A 175 -17.87 17.31 -17.13
N GLU A 176 -16.76 16.71 -16.68
CA GLU A 176 -16.77 15.44 -15.94
C GLU A 176 -17.32 15.59 -14.53
N TYR A 177 -16.96 16.66 -13.80
CA TYR A 177 -17.51 16.98 -12.47
C TYR A 177 -19.02 17.20 -12.52
N ARG A 178 -19.50 18.01 -13.47
CA ARG A 178 -20.93 18.26 -13.69
C ARG A 178 -21.69 17.00 -14.11
N SER A 179 -21.03 16.03 -14.74
CA SER A 179 -21.65 14.72 -15.04
C SER A 179 -21.87 13.83 -13.81
N GLN A 180 -21.26 14.15 -12.66
CA GLN A 180 -21.50 13.44 -11.39
C GLN A 180 -22.64 14.08 -10.57
N GLU A 181 -23.12 15.27 -10.94
CA GLU A 181 -24.12 16.08 -10.21
C GLU A 181 -25.41 15.31 -9.91
N GLU A 182 -26.23 15.04 -10.93
CA GLU A 182 -27.51 14.32 -10.82
C GLU A 182 -27.42 12.99 -10.05
N PRO A 183 -26.48 12.06 -10.36
CA PRO A 183 -26.37 10.82 -9.60
C PRO A 183 -25.86 10.97 -8.16
N LEU A 184 -24.99 11.95 -7.84
CA LEU A 184 -24.48 12.11 -6.48
C LEU A 184 -25.52 12.79 -5.58
N VAL A 185 -26.20 13.82 -6.09
CA VAL A 185 -27.33 14.47 -5.39
C VAL A 185 -28.41 13.43 -5.09
N SER A 186 -28.85 12.65 -6.09
CA SER A 186 -29.90 11.64 -5.88
C SER A 186 -29.52 10.56 -4.85
N ILE A 187 -28.26 10.11 -4.78
CA ILE A 187 -27.81 9.17 -3.74
C ILE A 187 -27.76 9.85 -2.37
N SER A 188 -27.36 11.12 -2.31
CA SER A 188 -27.23 11.87 -1.06
C SER A 188 -28.60 12.25 -0.46
N GLU A 189 -29.57 12.64 -1.29
CA GLU A 189 -30.97 12.85 -0.90
C GLU A 189 -31.60 11.58 -0.31
N ASN A 190 -31.37 10.41 -0.93
CA ASN A 190 -31.86 9.11 -0.43
C ASN A 190 -31.27 8.75 0.96
N LEU A 191 -30.11 9.31 1.31
CA LEU A 191 -29.41 9.10 2.58
C LEU A 191 -29.66 10.24 3.60
N GLU A 192 -30.61 11.14 3.32
CA GLU A 192 -30.97 12.30 4.14
C GLU A 192 -29.78 13.27 4.42
N LEU A 193 -28.82 13.37 3.48
CA LEU A 193 -27.69 14.30 3.53
C LEU A 193 -28.03 15.67 2.90
N ASP A 194 -27.34 16.73 3.32
CA ASP A 194 -27.42 18.06 2.69
C ASP A 194 -26.49 18.12 1.46
N THR A 195 -27.03 18.49 0.31
CA THR A 195 -26.29 18.59 -0.97
C THR A 195 -25.91 20.02 -1.33
N THR A 196 -26.34 21.03 -0.56
CA THR A 196 -26.26 22.45 -0.92
C THR A 196 -24.83 22.89 -1.24
N GLY A 197 -23.85 22.53 -0.40
CA GLY A 197 -22.44 22.88 -0.62
C GLY A 197 -21.82 22.22 -1.85
N TYR A 198 -22.26 21.01 -2.20
CA TYR A 198 -21.84 20.33 -3.42
C TYR A 198 -22.46 20.96 -4.68
N GLU A 199 -23.74 21.36 -4.63
CA GLU A 199 -24.42 22.06 -5.72
C GLU A 199 -23.80 23.44 -5.97
N GLU A 200 -23.57 24.25 -4.92
CA GLU A 200 -22.88 25.55 -5.02
C GLU A 200 -21.45 25.40 -5.60
N SER A 201 -20.76 24.28 -5.36
CA SER A 201 -19.43 24.03 -5.93
C SER A 201 -19.40 23.97 -7.47
N GLN A 202 -20.52 23.61 -8.12
CA GLN A 202 -20.63 23.57 -9.59
C GLN A 202 -20.54 24.98 -10.20
N ASP A 203 -21.17 25.98 -9.57
CA ASP A 203 -21.14 27.38 -10.01
C ASP A 203 -19.74 28.00 -9.82
N HIS A 204 -19.06 27.68 -8.70
CA HIS A 204 -17.67 28.09 -8.48
C HIS A 204 -16.71 27.48 -9.52
N PHE A 205 -16.88 26.21 -9.89
CA PHE A 205 -16.08 25.59 -10.95
C PHE A 205 -16.39 26.23 -12.33
N GLU A 206 -17.66 26.56 -12.63
CA GLU A 206 -18.00 27.30 -13.86
C GLU A 206 -17.32 28.69 -13.91
N GLN A 207 -17.10 29.34 -12.77
CA GLN A 207 -16.34 30.60 -12.67
C GLN A 207 -14.85 30.41 -12.91
N ILE A 208 -14.21 29.34 -12.41
CA ILE A 208 -12.82 28.99 -12.73
C ILE A 208 -12.62 28.81 -14.24
N VAL A 209 -13.51 28.05 -14.90
CA VAL A 209 -13.45 27.81 -16.36
C VAL A 209 -13.53 29.11 -17.14
N LYS A 210 -14.44 30.03 -16.76
CA LYS A 210 -14.58 31.36 -17.39
C LYS A 210 -13.32 32.20 -17.20
N LYS A 211 -12.82 32.32 -15.96
CA LYS A 211 -11.60 33.09 -15.61
C LYS A 211 -10.38 32.65 -16.44
N ILE A 212 -10.12 31.34 -16.52
CA ILE A 212 -9.02 30.79 -17.31
C ILE A 212 -9.26 31.00 -18.81
N GLY A 213 -10.52 30.94 -19.27
CA GLY A 213 -10.90 31.27 -20.64
C GLY A 213 -10.56 32.71 -21.02
N ASP A 214 -10.99 33.68 -20.21
CA ASP A 214 -10.75 35.10 -20.42
C ASP A 214 -9.24 35.42 -20.35
N GLU A 215 -8.51 34.89 -19.36
CA GLU A 215 -7.04 35.04 -19.28
C GLU A 215 -6.35 34.52 -20.54
N GLN A 216 -6.74 33.33 -21.02
CA GLN A 216 -6.13 32.67 -22.17
C GLN A 216 -6.46 33.35 -23.50
N GLU A 217 -7.69 33.86 -23.71
CA GLU A 217 -8.02 34.67 -24.89
C GLU A 217 -7.18 35.97 -24.93
N ASN A 218 -6.99 36.61 -23.77
CA ASN A 218 -6.13 37.79 -23.65
C ASN A 218 -4.65 37.48 -23.97
N ARG A 219 -4.12 36.31 -23.58
CA ARG A 219 -2.77 35.87 -23.99
C ARG A 219 -2.67 35.70 -25.51
N MET A 220 -3.62 35.00 -26.12
CA MET A 220 -3.64 34.78 -27.57
C MET A 220 -3.72 36.09 -28.36
N TYR A 221 -4.57 37.02 -27.94
CA TYR A 221 -4.65 38.37 -28.53
C TYR A 221 -3.35 39.16 -28.36
N THR A 222 -2.68 39.02 -27.20
CA THR A 222 -1.40 39.69 -26.94
C THR A 222 -0.29 39.16 -27.86
N LEU A 223 -0.18 37.84 -28.07
CA LEU A 223 0.80 37.30 -29.04
C LEU A 223 0.57 37.85 -30.45
N GLN A 224 -0.68 37.81 -30.93
CA GLN A 224 -1.05 38.26 -32.28
C GLN A 224 -0.76 39.75 -32.52
N THR A 225 -0.72 40.57 -31.46
CA THR A 225 -0.48 42.02 -31.55
C THR A 225 0.95 42.45 -31.19
N GLN A 226 1.76 41.59 -30.56
CA GLN A 226 3.14 41.90 -30.16
C GLN A 226 4.23 41.16 -30.95
N ALA A 227 3.87 40.18 -31.80
CA ALA A 227 4.83 39.49 -32.67
C ALA A 227 5.59 40.49 -33.59
N PRO A 228 6.93 40.56 -33.51
CA PRO A 228 7.73 41.30 -34.48
C PRO A 228 7.67 40.63 -35.86
N PRO A 229 7.87 41.38 -36.97
CA PRO A 229 7.98 40.77 -38.29
C PRO A 229 9.24 39.89 -38.39
N ASP A 230 9.02 38.59 -38.55
CA ASP A 230 9.94 37.53 -38.98
C ASP A 230 11.43 37.70 -38.61
N SER A 231 11.77 37.43 -37.34
CA SER A 231 13.17 37.19 -36.93
C SER A 231 13.56 35.70 -36.92
N ASN A 232 12.60 34.78 -36.97
CA ASN A 232 12.86 33.36 -37.28
C ASN A 232 12.78 33.17 -38.80
N SER A 233 13.84 32.67 -39.44
CA SER A 233 13.73 32.12 -40.81
C SER A 233 12.91 30.83 -40.85
N PHE A 234 12.68 30.21 -39.69
CA PHE A 234 11.94 28.97 -39.54
C PHE A 234 10.43 29.18 -39.33
N HIS A 235 9.63 28.45 -40.10
CA HIS A 235 8.17 28.41 -39.97
C HIS A 235 7.68 26.95 -40.04
N LEU A 236 7.03 26.51 -38.96
CA LEU A 236 6.59 25.13 -38.76
C LEU A 236 5.06 25.02 -38.86
N THR A 237 4.56 23.95 -39.46
CA THR A 237 3.11 23.69 -39.62
C THR A 237 2.73 22.33 -39.04
N ILE A 238 1.46 22.16 -38.68
CA ILE A 238 0.87 20.86 -38.30
C ILE A 238 -0.53 20.71 -38.93
N SER A 239 -0.88 19.48 -39.23
CA SER A 239 -2.19 19.06 -39.73
C SER A 239 -2.51 17.66 -39.21
N LEU A 240 -3.77 17.43 -38.83
CA LEU A 240 -4.25 16.16 -38.28
C LEU A 240 -5.17 15.48 -39.28
N THR A 241 -5.03 14.16 -39.47
CA THR A 241 -5.93 13.36 -40.31
C THR A 241 -6.05 11.92 -39.80
N PRO A 242 -7.23 11.44 -39.39
CA PRO A 242 -8.49 12.18 -39.20
C PRO A 242 -8.41 13.24 -38.08
N ARG A 243 -9.51 13.98 -37.84
CA ARG A 243 -9.69 14.86 -36.66
C ARG A 243 -10.57 14.22 -35.58
N GLU A 244 -11.04 13.01 -35.80
CA GLU A 244 -11.86 12.19 -34.89
C GLU A 244 -11.23 10.79 -34.92
N ALA A 245 -11.05 10.15 -33.76
CA ALA A 245 -10.47 8.81 -33.66
C ALA A 245 -10.96 8.05 -32.43
N ALA A 246 -11.32 6.78 -32.59
CA ALA A 246 -11.69 5.87 -31.50
C ALA A 246 -10.45 5.22 -30.84
N PHE A 247 -10.67 4.34 -29.86
CA PHE A 247 -9.58 3.58 -29.23
C PHE A 247 -8.75 2.82 -30.28
N HIS A 248 -7.43 2.77 -30.08
CA HIS A 248 -6.47 2.12 -30.99
C HIS A 248 -6.39 2.62 -32.44
N GLU A 249 -7.26 3.52 -32.88
CA GLU A 249 -7.13 4.20 -34.17
C GLU A 249 -5.90 5.12 -34.22
N THR A 250 -5.52 5.55 -35.41
CA THR A 250 -4.27 6.30 -35.63
C THR A 250 -4.51 7.63 -36.33
N ILE A 251 -4.23 8.73 -35.62
CA ILE A 251 -4.17 10.08 -36.18
C ILE A 251 -2.80 10.28 -36.81
N ARG A 252 -2.78 10.59 -38.11
CA ARG A 252 -1.56 11.07 -38.79
C ARG A 252 -1.41 12.56 -38.56
N MET A 253 -0.38 12.90 -37.78
CA MET A 253 0.05 14.26 -37.51
C MET A 253 1.15 14.57 -38.52
N ARG A 254 0.92 15.55 -39.40
CA ARG A 254 1.82 15.85 -40.52
C ARG A 254 2.07 17.33 -40.64
N GLY A 255 3.29 17.69 -41.01
CA GLY A 255 3.66 19.08 -41.15
C GLY A 255 4.86 19.29 -42.06
N PHE A 256 5.26 20.55 -42.13
CA PHE A 256 6.35 21.06 -42.95
C PHE A 256 7.12 22.11 -42.16
N LEU A 257 8.44 21.96 -42.13
CA LEU A 257 9.41 22.95 -41.66
C LEU A 257 9.97 23.72 -42.86
N SER A 258 9.64 25.01 -42.91
CA SER A 258 10.29 26.01 -43.78
C SER A 258 11.48 26.59 -43.05
N GLY A 259 12.57 26.94 -43.76
CA GLY A 259 13.74 27.62 -43.19
C GLY A 259 15.03 27.28 -43.93
N ASP A 260 16.16 27.53 -43.27
CA ASP A 260 17.49 27.07 -43.68
C ASP A 260 17.76 25.66 -43.13
N GLU A 261 18.62 24.85 -43.76
CA GLU A 261 19.05 23.53 -43.26
C GLU A 261 17.92 22.56 -42.82
N ILE A 262 16.78 22.55 -43.52
CA ILE A 262 15.55 21.83 -43.13
C ILE A 262 15.57 20.29 -43.17
N GLU A 263 16.67 19.64 -43.56
CA GLU A 263 16.76 18.18 -43.70
C GLU A 263 17.30 17.52 -42.42
N GLY A 264 16.63 16.46 -41.94
CA GLY A 264 17.09 15.69 -40.77
C GLY A 264 16.96 16.42 -39.43
N GLN A 265 16.12 17.46 -39.36
CA GLN A 265 15.87 18.24 -38.14
C GLN A 265 14.85 17.54 -37.23
N GLU A 266 15.08 17.56 -35.92
CA GLU A 266 14.16 16.97 -34.93
C GLU A 266 12.96 17.88 -34.68
N ILE A 267 11.77 17.33 -34.83
CA ILE A 267 10.48 17.95 -34.53
C ILE A 267 9.85 17.19 -33.36
N ASP A 268 9.61 17.88 -32.26
CA ASP A 268 8.88 17.37 -31.11
C ASP A 268 7.36 17.48 -31.35
N ILE A 269 6.60 16.45 -30.97
CA ILE A 269 5.13 16.46 -31.03
C ILE A 269 4.57 16.37 -29.62
N PHE A 270 3.66 17.29 -29.32
CA PHE A 270 2.93 17.36 -28.06
C PHE A 270 1.46 17.01 -28.30
N VAL A 271 0.86 16.32 -27.32
CA VAL A 271 -0.58 16.11 -27.18
C VAL A 271 -0.93 16.50 -25.75
N ASP A 272 -1.82 17.47 -25.60
CA ASP A 272 -2.27 18.03 -24.32
C ASP A 272 -1.12 18.29 -23.31
N THR A 273 -0.24 19.24 -23.64
CA THR A 273 1.07 19.55 -22.99
C THR A 273 2.13 18.43 -22.97
N LYS A 274 1.76 17.16 -23.20
CA LYS A 274 2.65 16.01 -23.02
C LYS A 274 3.44 15.70 -24.29
N LYS A 275 4.79 15.75 -24.20
CA LYS A 275 5.65 15.27 -25.30
C LYS A 275 5.35 13.80 -25.57
N THR A 276 4.85 13.53 -26.77
CA THR A 276 4.31 12.24 -27.19
C THR A 276 5.24 11.52 -28.18
N GLY A 277 6.13 12.28 -28.85
CA GLY A 277 7.23 11.72 -29.62
C GLY A 277 8.13 12.79 -30.21
N SER A 278 9.18 12.33 -30.91
CA SER A 278 9.99 13.12 -31.83
C SER A 278 9.94 12.47 -33.22
N VAL A 279 10.11 13.26 -34.28
CA VAL A 279 10.35 12.78 -35.66
C VAL A 279 11.42 13.63 -36.35
N PHE A 280 12.02 13.12 -37.41
CA PHE A 280 12.97 13.86 -38.24
C PHE A 280 12.34 14.30 -39.56
N THR A 281 12.70 15.48 -40.05
CA THR A 281 12.26 16.00 -41.36
C THR A 281 12.94 15.29 -42.54
N ASP A 282 12.22 15.18 -43.66
CA ASP A 282 12.79 14.76 -44.95
C ASP A 282 13.62 15.87 -45.63
N SER A 283 14.22 15.56 -46.78
CA SER A 283 15.01 16.51 -47.61
C SER A 283 14.20 17.65 -48.24
N ARG A 284 12.95 17.82 -47.83
CA ARG A 284 12.04 18.91 -48.19
C ARG A 284 11.38 19.54 -46.96
N GLY A 285 11.80 19.19 -45.74
CA GLY A 285 11.20 19.70 -44.50
C GLY A 285 9.89 19.04 -44.07
N ASN A 286 9.37 18.03 -44.79
CA ASN A 286 8.13 17.35 -44.38
C ASN A 286 8.38 16.40 -43.20
N TRP A 287 7.38 16.21 -42.36
CA TRP A 287 7.39 15.21 -41.30
C TRP A 287 6.02 14.54 -41.13
N GLU A 288 6.01 13.28 -40.67
CA GLU A 288 4.81 12.52 -40.30
C GLU A 288 5.05 11.78 -38.98
N TYR A 289 4.20 12.03 -37.99
CA TYR A 289 4.05 11.24 -36.78
C TYR A 289 2.70 10.50 -36.79
N ARG A 290 2.65 9.33 -36.15
CA ARG A 290 1.47 8.47 -36.07
C ARG A 290 1.07 8.27 -34.62
N TYR A 291 0.17 9.11 -34.15
CA TYR A 291 -0.40 9.01 -32.82
C TYR A 291 -1.46 7.91 -32.79
N ARG A 292 -1.21 6.82 -32.06
CA ARG A 292 -2.20 5.77 -31.79
C ARG A 292 -2.96 6.14 -30.51
N VAL A 293 -4.28 6.22 -30.59
CA VAL A 293 -5.14 6.46 -29.42
C VAL A 293 -5.03 5.27 -28.46
N GLY A 294 -4.87 5.56 -27.17
CA GLY A 294 -4.59 4.57 -26.13
C GLY A 294 -5.08 5.04 -24.78
N ALA A 295 -4.16 5.20 -23.82
CA ALA A 295 -4.47 5.85 -22.55
C ALA A 295 -4.55 7.38 -22.73
N ILE A 296 -5.74 7.85 -23.07
CA ILE A 296 -6.17 9.25 -23.09
C ILE A 296 -7.69 9.27 -22.85
N ALA A 297 -8.17 10.21 -22.04
CA ALA A 297 -9.61 10.38 -21.79
C ALA A 297 -10.36 10.73 -23.09
N PRO A 298 -11.67 10.43 -23.22
CA PRO A 298 -12.45 10.80 -24.39
C PRO A 298 -12.93 12.25 -24.34
N GLY A 299 -12.42 13.11 -25.21
CA GLY A 299 -12.82 14.51 -25.27
C GLY A 299 -12.28 15.26 -26.50
N ARG A 300 -12.14 16.58 -26.37
CA ARG A 300 -11.38 17.41 -27.33
C ARG A 300 -9.94 17.53 -26.85
N HIS A 301 -9.02 17.16 -27.72
CA HIS A 301 -7.59 17.19 -27.50
C HIS A 301 -6.91 18.19 -28.43
N THR A 302 -5.74 18.64 -28.02
CA THR A 302 -4.89 19.59 -28.73
C THR A 302 -3.54 18.96 -29.05
N SER A 303 -3.01 19.29 -30.23
CA SER A 303 -1.65 18.94 -30.62
C SER A 303 -0.98 20.11 -31.32
N PHE A 304 0.29 20.31 -30.98
CA PHE A 304 1.20 21.23 -31.64
C PHE A 304 2.57 20.56 -31.77
N SER A 305 3.44 21.15 -32.57
CA SER A 305 4.81 20.67 -32.78
C SER A 305 5.82 21.78 -32.56
N VAL A 306 7.03 21.40 -32.14
CA VAL A 306 8.11 22.31 -31.77
C VAL A 306 9.39 21.90 -32.48
N PHE A 307 10.09 22.87 -33.06
CA PHE A 307 11.45 22.75 -33.59
C PHE A 307 12.39 23.60 -32.76
N SER A 308 13.54 23.04 -32.38
CA SER A 308 14.63 23.71 -31.67
C SER A 308 14.18 24.53 -30.44
N ASN A 309 13.18 24.02 -29.71
CA ASN A 309 12.51 24.64 -28.55
C ASN A 309 12.04 26.09 -28.77
N SER A 310 11.89 26.54 -30.02
CA SER A 310 11.73 27.98 -30.33
C SER A 310 10.88 28.29 -31.56
N THR A 311 10.66 27.33 -32.45
CA THR A 311 9.72 27.47 -33.58
C THR A 311 8.54 26.53 -33.36
N PHE A 312 7.35 27.10 -33.23
CA PHE A 312 6.11 26.36 -32.95
C PHE A 312 5.22 26.32 -34.20
N SER A 313 4.46 25.25 -34.37
CA SER A 313 3.28 25.27 -35.23
C SER A 313 2.06 25.85 -34.51
N GLY A 314 1.02 26.23 -35.27
CA GLY A 314 -0.30 26.53 -34.69
C GLY A 314 -0.96 25.28 -34.11
N ILE A 315 -1.87 25.45 -33.15
CA ILE A 315 -2.64 24.32 -32.59
C ILE A 315 -3.48 23.65 -33.68
N ALA A 316 -3.50 22.33 -33.69
CA ALA A 316 -4.56 21.55 -34.31
C ALA A 316 -5.29 20.72 -33.26
N SER A 317 -6.63 20.77 -33.27
CA SER A 317 -7.46 19.96 -32.37
C SER A 317 -7.98 18.69 -33.03
N PHE A 318 -8.20 17.66 -32.22
CA PHE A 318 -8.90 16.43 -32.58
C PHE A 318 -9.87 16.02 -31.47
N ASN A 319 -10.78 15.08 -31.77
CA ASN A 319 -11.74 14.54 -30.81
C ASN A 319 -11.50 13.03 -30.62
N VAL A 320 -11.51 12.55 -29.39
CA VAL A 320 -11.36 11.13 -29.08
C VAL A 320 -12.72 10.49 -28.81
N MET A 321 -13.05 9.51 -29.64
CA MET A 321 -14.27 8.71 -29.66
C MET A 321 -14.43 7.82 -28.42
N ARG A 322 -15.34 8.08 -27.48
CA ARG A 322 -15.75 7.06 -26.50
C ARG A 322 -16.51 5.94 -27.21
N GLU A 323 -15.98 4.72 -27.21
CA GLU A 323 -16.66 3.53 -27.72
C GLU A 323 -17.46 2.83 -26.61
N ASN A 324 -18.56 2.14 -26.96
CA ASN A 324 -19.20 1.22 -26.02
C ASN A 324 -18.35 -0.04 -25.88
N THR A 325 -18.39 -0.69 -24.71
CA THR A 325 -17.73 -2.00 -24.52
C THR A 325 -18.68 -3.09 -24.07
N PHE A 326 -18.36 -4.31 -24.47
CA PHE A 326 -19.10 -5.54 -24.18
C PHE A 326 -18.18 -6.54 -23.50
N LEU A 327 -18.29 -6.63 -22.18
CA LEU A 327 -17.52 -7.55 -21.36
C LEU A 327 -18.24 -8.89 -21.20
N SER A 328 -17.58 -9.96 -21.67
CA SER A 328 -18.05 -11.34 -21.53
C SER A 328 -17.15 -12.13 -20.57
N LEU A 329 -17.77 -12.90 -19.68
CA LEU A 329 -17.11 -13.89 -18.83
C LEU A 329 -17.65 -15.27 -19.22
N SER A 330 -16.75 -16.24 -19.39
CA SER A 330 -17.10 -17.64 -19.61
C SER A 330 -17.44 -18.30 -18.27
N GLU A 331 -18.24 -19.36 -18.28
CA GLU A 331 -18.61 -20.11 -17.08
C GLU A 331 -17.36 -20.56 -16.29
N PRO A 332 -17.13 -20.08 -15.04
CA PRO A 332 -15.89 -20.32 -14.32
C PRO A 332 -15.65 -21.80 -13.99
N ILE A 333 -14.43 -22.28 -14.24
CA ILE A 333 -14.07 -23.70 -14.12
C ILE A 333 -13.47 -23.98 -12.75
N VAL A 334 -14.22 -24.67 -11.88
CA VAL A 334 -13.72 -25.17 -10.60
C VAL A 334 -12.71 -26.29 -10.83
N THR A 335 -11.49 -26.11 -10.33
CA THR A 335 -10.44 -27.13 -10.32
C THR A 335 -10.11 -27.55 -8.90
N GLY A 336 -9.48 -28.71 -8.71
CA GLY A 336 -8.98 -29.16 -7.40
C GLY A 336 -7.85 -28.31 -6.79
N LYS A 337 -7.60 -27.09 -7.30
CA LYS A 337 -6.59 -26.13 -6.82
C LYS A 337 -7.11 -24.70 -6.65
N GLY A 338 -8.37 -24.43 -7.00
CA GLY A 338 -8.93 -23.09 -7.17
C GLY A 338 -9.78 -22.96 -8.45
N LEU A 339 -10.12 -21.73 -8.81
CA LEU A 339 -11.08 -21.40 -9.87
C LEU A 339 -10.36 -20.78 -11.09
N SER A 340 -10.55 -21.29 -12.30
CA SER A 340 -10.13 -20.55 -13.51
C SER A 340 -11.30 -19.71 -14.05
N CYS A 341 -11.03 -18.43 -14.29
CA CYS A 341 -11.95 -17.46 -14.88
C CYS A 341 -11.35 -16.94 -16.18
N SER A 342 -12.10 -16.98 -17.28
CA SER A 342 -11.64 -16.45 -18.56
C SER A 342 -12.77 -15.83 -19.37
N GLY A 343 -12.47 -14.82 -20.17
CA GLY A 343 -13.49 -14.03 -20.86
C GLY A 343 -12.92 -13.19 -21.99
N ARG A 344 -13.74 -12.30 -22.56
CA ARG A 344 -13.31 -11.32 -23.56
C ARG A 344 -13.96 -9.96 -23.39
N LEU A 345 -13.19 -8.90 -23.63
CA LEU A 345 -13.67 -7.53 -23.81
C LEU A 345 -13.62 -7.16 -25.30
N PHE A 346 -14.75 -6.63 -25.80
CA PHE A 346 -14.86 -6.03 -27.13
C PHE A 346 -15.35 -4.58 -27.01
N SER A 347 -15.01 -3.74 -27.97
CA SER A 347 -15.67 -2.46 -28.25
C SER A 347 -16.43 -2.52 -29.57
N ASP A 348 -17.10 -1.42 -29.94
CA ASP A 348 -17.80 -1.29 -31.22
C ASP A 348 -16.88 -1.49 -32.45
N SER A 349 -15.56 -1.22 -32.33
CA SER A 349 -14.58 -1.43 -33.41
C SER A 349 -13.87 -2.79 -33.41
N GLY A 350 -13.83 -3.52 -32.28
CA GLY A 350 -13.18 -4.84 -32.24
C GLY A 350 -12.74 -5.34 -30.86
N PRO A 351 -11.78 -6.29 -30.80
CA PRO A 351 -11.21 -6.75 -29.53
C PRO A 351 -10.35 -5.66 -28.88
N VAL A 352 -10.47 -5.50 -27.55
CA VAL A 352 -9.76 -4.46 -26.79
C VAL A 352 -8.48 -5.04 -26.18
N ASP A 353 -7.32 -4.56 -26.61
CA ASP A 353 -5.99 -5.04 -26.18
C ASP A 353 -5.39 -4.18 -25.04
N GLY A 354 -4.60 -4.80 -24.17
CA GLY A 354 -3.77 -4.10 -23.18
C GLY A 354 -4.50 -3.39 -22.02
N VAL A 355 -5.80 -3.64 -21.79
CA VAL A 355 -6.55 -3.02 -20.68
C VAL A 355 -6.81 -4.01 -19.55
N SER A 356 -6.96 -3.51 -18.31
CA SER A 356 -7.16 -4.36 -17.13
C SER A 356 -8.65 -4.64 -16.86
N ILE A 357 -8.97 -5.89 -16.59
CA ILE A 357 -10.32 -6.37 -16.24
C ILE A 357 -10.36 -6.75 -14.77
N GLY A 358 -11.21 -6.11 -13.97
CA GLY A 358 -11.43 -6.48 -12.58
C GLY A 358 -12.26 -7.76 -12.48
N LEU A 359 -11.67 -8.85 -12.01
CA LEU A 359 -12.40 -10.06 -11.65
C LEU A 359 -12.89 -9.96 -10.22
N MET A 360 -14.21 -10.06 -10.06
CA MET A 360 -14.95 -9.84 -8.82
C MET A 360 -15.47 -11.17 -8.28
N ILE A 361 -15.34 -11.38 -6.97
CA ILE A 361 -16.01 -12.44 -6.22
C ILE A 361 -16.66 -11.82 -4.99
N ASP A 362 -17.96 -12.03 -4.82
CA ASP A 362 -18.75 -11.53 -3.67
C ASP A 362 -18.45 -10.04 -3.35
N GLY A 363 -18.57 -9.19 -4.36
CA GLY A 363 -18.32 -7.74 -4.29
C GLY A 363 -16.84 -7.33 -4.28
N ARG A 364 -15.89 -8.27 -4.13
CA ARG A 364 -14.46 -7.98 -3.91
C ARG A 364 -13.61 -8.29 -5.15
N ARG A 365 -12.71 -7.38 -5.53
CA ARG A 365 -11.81 -7.59 -6.67
C ARG A 365 -10.68 -8.56 -6.30
N MET A 366 -10.72 -9.76 -6.86
CA MET A 366 -9.76 -10.85 -6.60
C MET A 366 -8.58 -10.86 -7.56
N SER A 367 -8.72 -10.27 -8.76
CA SER A 367 -7.63 -10.12 -9.72
C SER A 367 -7.93 -9.01 -10.73
N SER A 368 -6.90 -8.63 -11.49
CA SER A 368 -6.92 -7.54 -12.47
C SER A 368 -6.19 -7.91 -13.78
N PRO A 369 -6.45 -9.09 -14.41
CA PRO A 369 -5.75 -9.51 -15.63
C PRO A 369 -5.84 -8.47 -16.75
N LEU A 370 -4.78 -8.37 -17.55
CA LEU A 370 -4.78 -7.60 -18.79
C LEU A 370 -5.43 -8.42 -19.92
N THR A 371 -6.10 -7.75 -20.86
CA THR A 371 -6.51 -8.35 -22.13
C THR A 371 -5.33 -8.49 -23.10
N ASP A 372 -5.41 -9.50 -23.96
CA ASP A 372 -4.50 -9.68 -25.10
C ASP A 372 -5.04 -9.05 -26.40
N GLY A 373 -4.26 -9.16 -27.49
CA GLY A 373 -4.62 -8.70 -28.83
C GLY A 373 -5.85 -9.37 -29.48
N THR A 374 -6.53 -10.29 -28.78
CA THR A 374 -7.83 -10.87 -29.15
C THR A 374 -8.96 -10.47 -28.18
N GLY A 375 -8.68 -9.54 -27.27
CA GLY A 375 -9.58 -9.09 -26.21
C GLY A 375 -9.70 -10.10 -25.07
N PHE A 376 -8.94 -11.20 -25.10
CA PHE A 376 -9.08 -12.31 -24.17
C PHE A 376 -8.29 -12.07 -22.87
N PHE A 377 -8.87 -12.50 -21.76
CA PHE A 377 -8.24 -12.49 -20.45
C PHE A 377 -8.49 -13.83 -19.74
N GLU A 378 -7.52 -14.28 -18.95
CA GLU A 378 -7.63 -15.43 -18.03
C GLU A 378 -6.94 -15.10 -16.71
N ALA A 379 -7.54 -15.55 -15.59
CA ALA A 379 -6.87 -15.57 -14.29
C ALA A 379 -7.27 -16.79 -13.47
N PHE A 380 -6.33 -17.28 -12.67
CA PHE A 380 -6.55 -18.37 -11.73
C PHE A 380 -6.70 -17.83 -10.31
N LEU A 381 -7.91 -17.94 -9.76
CA LEU A 381 -8.30 -17.42 -8.45
C LEU A 381 -8.29 -18.54 -7.40
N LYS A 382 -8.12 -18.17 -6.13
CA LYS A 382 -8.21 -19.09 -4.99
C LYS A 382 -9.10 -18.51 -3.90
N PRO A 383 -10.44 -18.58 -4.05
CA PRO A 383 -11.37 -18.21 -3.01
C PRO A 383 -11.35 -19.25 -1.88
N GLU A 384 -12.07 -18.96 -0.79
CA GLU A 384 -12.33 -19.95 0.26
C GLU A 384 -13.31 -21.04 -0.23
N PRO A 385 -13.56 -22.11 0.54
CA PRO A 385 -14.62 -23.06 0.22
C PRO A 385 -16.01 -22.54 0.59
N GLY A 386 -16.90 -22.45 -0.39
CA GLY A 386 -18.25 -21.91 -0.22
C GLY A 386 -19.02 -21.84 -1.54
N ASP A 387 -20.22 -21.28 -1.49
CA ASP A 387 -20.93 -20.80 -2.67
C ASP A 387 -20.57 -19.33 -2.90
N HIS A 388 -20.14 -18.99 -4.12
CA HIS A 388 -19.60 -17.68 -4.48
C HIS A 388 -20.29 -17.13 -5.74
N GLN A 389 -20.49 -15.82 -5.83
CA GLN A 389 -20.86 -15.14 -7.07
C GLN A 389 -19.62 -14.53 -7.74
N VAL A 390 -19.45 -14.80 -9.03
CA VAL A 390 -18.24 -14.45 -9.80
C VAL A 390 -18.63 -13.67 -11.06
N TRP A 391 -18.02 -12.50 -11.28
CA TRP A 391 -18.22 -11.69 -12.48
C TRP A 391 -16.96 -10.90 -12.85
N ALA A 392 -16.98 -10.25 -14.01
CA ALA A 392 -15.93 -9.35 -14.48
C ALA A 392 -16.47 -7.93 -14.64
N VAL A 393 -15.64 -6.92 -14.38
CA VAL A 393 -15.92 -5.49 -14.57
C VAL A 393 -14.76 -4.84 -15.31
N PHE A 394 -15.06 -4.09 -16.36
CA PHE A 394 -14.14 -3.15 -17.00
C PHE A 394 -14.58 -1.73 -16.63
N SER A 395 -13.67 -0.98 -16.03
CA SER A 395 -13.87 0.42 -15.63
C SER A 395 -12.50 1.10 -15.53
N ASN A 396 -12.27 2.08 -16.40
CA ASN A 396 -11.06 2.89 -16.44
C ASN A 396 -11.36 4.21 -17.19
N PRO A 397 -11.31 5.40 -16.54
CA PRO A 397 -11.59 6.68 -17.20
C PRO A 397 -10.46 7.13 -18.15
N ASP A 398 -9.22 6.66 -17.92
CA ASP A 398 -8.02 7.06 -18.67
C ASP A 398 -7.96 6.48 -20.09
N VAL A 399 -9.00 5.76 -20.52
CA VAL A 399 -9.15 5.22 -21.88
C VAL A 399 -10.52 5.59 -22.44
N PRO A 400 -10.65 5.77 -23.76
CA PRO A 400 -11.90 6.24 -24.39
C PRO A 400 -12.88 5.08 -24.62
N LEU A 401 -13.19 4.34 -23.57
CA LEU A 401 -13.98 3.11 -23.57
C LEU A 401 -15.00 3.18 -22.44
N SER A 402 -16.28 3.00 -22.73
CA SER A 402 -17.34 2.95 -21.72
C SER A 402 -17.14 1.78 -20.75
N GLU A 403 -17.46 2.01 -19.48
CA GLU A 403 -17.49 0.96 -18.44
C GLU A 403 -18.46 -0.18 -18.82
N SER A 404 -18.14 -1.43 -18.48
CA SER A 404 -19.02 -2.58 -18.72
C SER A 404 -18.81 -3.73 -17.73
N GLN A 405 -19.84 -4.57 -17.57
CA GLN A 405 -19.89 -5.66 -16.60
C GLN A 405 -20.37 -6.96 -17.27
N SER A 406 -19.78 -8.09 -16.91
CA SER A 406 -20.24 -9.40 -17.37
C SER A 406 -21.48 -9.87 -16.61
N ARG A 407 -22.18 -10.87 -17.16
CA ARG A 407 -23.07 -11.71 -16.36
C ARG A 407 -22.32 -12.32 -15.16
N ALA A 408 -22.99 -12.42 -14.02
CA ALA A 408 -22.52 -13.14 -12.85
C ALA A 408 -22.85 -14.65 -12.89
N TYR A 409 -21.94 -15.46 -12.34
CA TYR A 409 -22.04 -16.91 -12.23
C TYR A 409 -21.97 -17.34 -10.75
N SER A 410 -22.89 -18.20 -10.32
CA SER A 410 -22.84 -18.84 -9.00
C SER A 410 -21.98 -20.10 -9.08
N VAL A 411 -20.99 -20.23 -8.18
CA VAL A 411 -19.98 -21.28 -8.22
C VAL A 411 -19.77 -21.89 -6.83
N ASN A 412 -19.93 -23.20 -6.69
CA ASN A 412 -19.58 -23.92 -5.46
C ASN A 412 -18.12 -24.36 -5.49
N ILE A 413 -17.34 -23.96 -4.50
CA ILE A 413 -15.94 -24.37 -4.32
C ILE A 413 -15.88 -25.40 -3.18
N PRO A 414 -15.52 -26.67 -3.47
CA PRO A 414 -15.55 -27.73 -2.48
C PRO A 414 -14.46 -27.50 -1.41
N PRO A 415 -14.70 -27.91 -0.15
CA PRO A 415 -13.68 -27.88 0.89
C PRO A 415 -12.45 -28.68 0.44
N SER A 416 -11.27 -28.09 0.62
CA SER A 416 -10.00 -28.71 0.27
C SER A 416 -9.81 -30.01 1.05
N LEU A 417 -10.09 -31.13 0.38
CA LEU A 417 -9.82 -32.46 0.91
C LEU A 417 -8.30 -32.60 1.10
N LEU A 418 -7.85 -32.37 2.34
CA LEU A 418 -6.54 -32.76 2.82
C LEU A 418 -6.47 -34.29 2.80
N GLN A 419 -6.16 -34.84 1.64
CA GLN A 419 -5.85 -36.25 1.45
C GLN A 419 -4.42 -36.51 1.96
N GLU A 420 -4.21 -36.25 3.26
CA GLU A 420 -3.07 -36.84 3.95
C GLU A 420 -3.22 -38.37 3.87
N PRO A 421 -2.17 -39.10 3.45
CA PRO A 421 -2.23 -40.55 3.41
C PRO A 421 -2.47 -41.07 4.83
N GLY A 422 -3.39 -42.03 4.98
CA GLY A 422 -3.75 -42.56 6.28
C GLY A 422 -2.52 -43.16 6.97
N PHE A 423 -2.41 -43.00 8.29
CA PHE A 423 -1.27 -43.52 9.07
C PHE A 423 -1.04 -45.04 8.84
N PHE A 424 -2.08 -45.78 8.48
CA PHE A 424 -2.08 -47.21 8.19
C PHE A 424 -1.81 -47.58 6.72
N ASP A 425 -1.77 -46.63 5.79
CA ASP A 425 -1.56 -46.88 4.36
C ASP A 425 -0.10 -47.29 4.03
N SER A 426 0.85 -47.00 4.93
CA SER A 426 2.23 -47.50 4.85
C SER A 426 2.48 -48.64 5.84
N TRP A 427 2.95 -49.78 5.33
CA TRP A 427 3.26 -50.94 6.16
C TRP A 427 4.45 -50.68 7.13
N GLU A 428 5.28 -49.69 6.82
CA GLU A 428 6.44 -49.28 7.62
C GLU A 428 6.02 -48.63 8.95
N ASN A 429 4.94 -47.84 8.95
CA ASN A 429 4.35 -47.29 10.17
C ASN A 429 3.81 -48.39 11.10
N VAL A 430 3.16 -49.41 10.51
CA VAL A 430 2.65 -50.57 11.24
C VAL A 430 3.80 -51.38 11.86
N LEU A 431 4.89 -51.58 11.12
CA LEU A 431 6.11 -52.22 11.62
C LEU A 431 6.74 -51.45 12.79
N ALA A 432 6.84 -50.12 12.67
CA ALA A 432 7.39 -49.26 13.71
C ALA A 432 6.58 -49.33 15.01
N LEU A 433 5.24 -49.37 14.91
CA LEU A 433 4.34 -49.50 16.06
C LEU A 433 4.49 -50.86 16.76
N VAL A 434 4.58 -51.96 16.01
CA VAL A 434 4.81 -53.31 16.58
C VAL A 434 6.18 -53.41 17.26
N LEU A 435 7.23 -52.84 16.67
CA LEU A 435 8.57 -52.77 17.28
C LEU A 435 8.56 -51.93 18.57
N GLY A 436 7.85 -50.80 18.59
CA GLY A 436 7.68 -49.97 19.78
C GLY A 436 7.06 -50.74 20.96
N ILE A 437 5.99 -51.52 20.70
CA ILE A 437 5.33 -52.35 21.71
C ILE A 437 6.28 -53.43 22.26
N LEU A 438 7.07 -54.08 21.40
CA LEU A 438 8.04 -55.10 21.84
C LEU A 438 9.16 -54.51 22.73
N VAL A 439 9.66 -53.32 22.41
CA VAL A 439 10.65 -52.62 23.26
C VAL A 439 10.05 -52.24 24.61
N LEU A 440 8.81 -51.75 24.64
CA LEU A 440 8.08 -51.44 25.87
C LEU A 440 7.88 -52.67 26.76
N ALA A 441 7.46 -53.79 26.19
CA ALA A 441 7.31 -55.06 26.92
C ALA A 441 8.65 -55.55 27.50
N GLY A 442 9.74 -55.47 26.72
CA GLY A 442 11.09 -55.80 27.18
C GLY A 442 11.57 -54.91 28.34
N ALA A 443 11.29 -53.61 28.28
CA ALA A 443 11.64 -52.66 29.34
C ALA A 443 10.89 -52.95 30.65
N ILE A 444 9.59 -53.28 30.59
CA ILE A 444 8.77 -53.65 31.76
C ILE A 444 9.31 -54.92 32.43
N ILE A 445 9.63 -55.96 31.65
CA ILE A 445 10.22 -57.21 32.15
C ILE A 445 11.60 -56.96 32.79
N GLY A 446 12.43 -56.12 32.16
CA GLY A 446 13.74 -55.73 32.68
C GLY A 446 13.65 -54.96 34.00
N ALA A 447 12.73 -53.99 34.12
CA ALA A 447 12.50 -53.23 35.34
C ALA A 447 12.04 -54.13 36.50
N TYR A 448 11.11 -55.06 36.23
CA TYR A 448 10.64 -56.03 37.22
C TYR A 448 11.77 -56.96 37.71
N ALA A 449 12.63 -57.43 36.79
CA ALA A 449 13.78 -58.26 37.15
C ALA A 449 14.85 -57.49 37.95
N TYR A 450 15.06 -56.20 37.66
CA TYR A 450 16.02 -55.34 38.36
C TYR A 450 15.57 -55.04 39.80
N ILE A 451 14.31 -54.61 39.99
CA ILE A 451 13.74 -54.30 41.31
C ILE A 451 13.81 -55.51 42.24
N ARG A 452 13.64 -56.73 41.72
CA ARG A 452 13.66 -57.99 42.50
C ARG A 452 15.07 -58.42 42.97
N ARG A 453 16.15 -57.74 42.57
CA ARG A 453 17.54 -58.22 42.78
C ARG A 453 18.44 -57.33 43.63
N SER A 454 17.95 -56.20 44.16
CA SER A 454 18.83 -55.12 44.64
C SER A 454 18.50 -54.52 46.02
N ARG A 455 18.68 -55.29 47.11
CA ARG A 455 19.05 -54.81 48.47
C ARG A 455 19.68 -55.95 49.29
N PRO A 456 20.60 -55.68 50.24
CA PRO A 456 21.66 -54.67 50.23
C PRO A 456 23.04 -55.27 50.63
N HIS A 457 24.15 -54.54 50.45
CA HIS A 457 25.38 -54.62 51.27
C HIS A 457 26.22 -53.33 51.08
N MET A 458 26.86 -52.84 52.15
CA MET A 458 27.90 -51.79 52.15
C MET A 458 29.20 -52.40 52.70
N PRO A 459 30.39 -52.03 52.18
CA PRO A 459 31.20 -50.92 52.74
C PRO A 459 32.03 -50.17 51.64
N ALA A 460 32.98 -49.26 51.91
CA ALA A 460 33.08 -48.11 52.83
C ALA A 460 34.34 -47.25 52.44
N PHE A 461 34.55 -46.11 53.12
CA PHE A 461 35.78 -45.27 53.17
C PHE A 461 36.23 -44.40 51.96
N LEU A 462 36.14 -43.08 52.19
CA LEU A 462 37.15 -42.02 52.01
C LEU A 462 38.42 -42.29 51.15
N ARG A 463 38.73 -41.40 50.18
CA ARG A 463 39.71 -40.28 50.34
C ARG A 463 39.62 -39.26 49.18
N ARG A 464 40.43 -38.19 49.22
CA ARG A 464 40.40 -36.98 48.35
C ARG A 464 41.78 -36.70 47.72
N SER A 465 41.78 -35.95 46.60
CA SER A 465 42.89 -35.15 46.01
C SER A 465 43.66 -35.77 44.82
N ARG A 466 44.30 -35.01 43.90
CA ARG A 466 44.11 -33.64 43.33
C ARG A 466 45.22 -33.41 42.27
N THR A 467 44.93 -32.73 41.13
CA THR A 467 45.91 -32.20 40.11
C THR A 467 46.80 -33.25 39.41
N ALA A 468 47.37 -33.08 38.21
CA ALA A 468 47.23 -32.12 37.08
C ALA A 468 47.19 -32.95 35.75
N GLY A 469 47.46 -32.51 34.51
CA GLY A 469 47.88 -31.25 33.87
C GLY A 469 48.20 -31.49 32.37
N GLU A 470 48.45 -30.43 31.57
CA GLU A 470 48.98 -30.46 30.16
C GLU A 470 48.06 -31.16 29.09
N ASP A 471 47.96 -30.77 27.81
CA ASP A 471 48.51 -29.63 27.05
C ASP A 471 47.64 -29.26 25.80
N LEU A 472 48.00 -28.19 25.08
CA LEU A 472 47.36 -27.62 23.85
C LEU A 472 48.36 -27.63 22.65
N PRO A 473 48.01 -27.26 21.39
CA PRO A 473 46.81 -26.58 20.87
C PRO A 473 46.00 -27.41 19.82
N ASP A 474 45.69 -27.12 18.54
CA ASP A 474 46.13 -26.13 17.53
C ASP A 474 45.04 -25.75 16.46
N THR A 475 45.43 -24.84 15.58
CA THR A 475 44.81 -24.00 14.52
C THR A 475 44.57 -24.80 13.21
N VAL A 476 43.76 -24.45 12.18
CA VAL A 476 43.63 -23.21 11.36
C VAL A 476 42.28 -23.17 10.55
N ALA A 477 41.84 -21.96 10.15
CA ALA A 477 40.92 -21.58 9.04
C ALA A 477 39.38 -21.59 9.20
N THR A 478 38.82 -20.38 9.24
CA THR A 478 37.48 -19.93 8.74
C THR A 478 37.53 -19.70 7.21
N PRO A 479 36.40 -19.56 6.45
CA PRO A 479 35.60 -18.30 6.46
C PRO A 479 34.07 -18.41 6.20
N ASP A 480 33.37 -17.31 6.55
CA ASP A 480 32.18 -16.65 5.93
C ASP A 480 30.87 -17.40 5.61
N THR A 481 29.66 -16.81 5.67
CA THR A 481 29.10 -15.68 6.48
C THR A 481 27.55 -15.76 6.43
N PRO A 482 26.83 -15.33 7.48
CA PRO A 482 25.44 -14.85 7.39
C PRO A 482 25.40 -13.33 7.11
N ILE A 483 24.37 -12.85 6.40
CA ILE A 483 24.20 -11.43 6.08
C ILE A 483 23.71 -10.65 7.32
N GLN A 484 24.18 -9.40 7.45
CA GLN A 484 23.93 -8.51 8.59
C GLN A 484 22.56 -7.82 8.51
N GLU A 485 21.93 -7.60 9.67
CA GLU A 485 21.02 -6.46 9.85
C GLU A 485 21.85 -5.17 9.99
N SER A 486 21.39 -4.07 9.38
CA SER A 486 22.14 -2.81 9.32
C SER A 486 22.01 -1.95 10.59
N GLY A 487 22.45 -2.50 11.73
CA GLY A 487 22.68 -1.73 12.95
C GLY A 487 23.98 -0.92 12.85
N GLN A 488 23.90 0.40 12.73
CA GLN A 488 25.07 1.28 12.71
C GLN A 488 25.65 1.38 14.13
N ASN A 489 26.82 0.78 14.36
CA ASN A 489 27.49 0.75 15.68
C ASN A 489 27.96 2.15 16.13
N VAL A 490 27.04 2.93 16.70
CA VAL A 490 27.35 4.05 17.58
C VAL A 490 27.67 3.48 18.97
N PRO A 491 28.76 3.90 19.65
CA PRO A 491 29.02 3.46 21.02
C PRO A 491 27.88 3.87 21.95
N GLU A 492 27.34 2.91 22.70
CA GLU A 492 26.25 3.16 23.64
C GLU A 492 26.74 4.09 24.79
N PRO A 493 26.10 5.24 25.04
CA PRO A 493 26.46 6.13 26.14
C PRO A 493 26.14 5.52 27.50
N SER A 494 26.85 5.94 28.55
CA SER A 494 26.75 5.38 29.90
C SER A 494 26.28 6.43 30.90
N GLY A 495 25.24 6.11 31.68
CA GLY A 495 24.71 7.01 32.72
C GLY A 495 23.99 8.24 32.13
N ASP A 496 24.27 9.42 32.70
CA ASP A 496 23.58 10.68 32.35
C ASP A 496 23.64 11.04 30.85
N ASP A 497 24.70 10.59 30.15
CA ASP A 497 24.85 10.77 28.70
C ASP A 497 23.71 10.12 27.88
N VAL A 498 23.01 9.11 28.41
CA VAL A 498 21.85 8.47 27.75
C VAL A 498 20.70 9.45 27.57
N PHE A 499 20.42 10.28 28.58
CA PHE A 499 19.35 11.28 28.52
C PHE A 499 19.69 12.44 27.57
N LEU A 500 20.98 12.79 27.47
CA LEU A 500 21.49 13.76 26.49
C LEU A 500 21.47 13.21 25.06
N ALA A 501 21.73 11.91 24.88
CA ALA A 501 21.58 11.23 23.60
C ALA A 501 20.10 11.13 23.18
N TYR A 502 19.19 10.87 24.13
CA TYR A 502 17.74 10.91 23.88
C TYR A 502 17.30 12.29 23.38
N SER A 503 17.64 13.38 24.09
CA SER A 503 17.17 14.72 23.70
C SER A 503 17.68 15.12 22.31
N LYS A 504 18.96 14.86 22.01
CA LYS A 504 19.54 15.12 20.69
C LYS A 504 18.93 14.28 19.56
N ALA A 505 18.43 13.08 19.86
CA ALA A 505 17.76 12.22 18.88
C ALA A 505 16.26 12.53 18.75
N ALA A 506 15.59 13.04 19.78
CA ALA A 506 14.15 13.28 19.80
C ALA A 506 13.69 14.32 18.76
N ASP A 507 14.53 15.30 18.45
CA ASP A 507 14.28 16.34 17.45
C ASP A 507 14.40 15.86 15.99
N SER A 508 15.03 14.70 15.76
CA SER A 508 15.35 14.20 14.41
C SER A 508 14.76 12.84 14.08
N ASN A 509 14.71 11.92 15.06
CA ASN A 509 14.01 10.65 14.95
C ASN A 509 13.56 10.15 16.34
N ILE A 510 12.35 10.53 16.74
CA ILE A 510 11.75 10.15 18.03
C ILE A 510 11.67 8.63 18.23
N ARG A 511 11.50 7.83 17.17
CA ARG A 511 11.47 6.36 17.27
C ARG A 511 12.83 5.81 17.69
N GLU A 512 13.92 6.42 17.25
CA GLU A 512 15.29 5.99 17.57
C GLU A 512 15.74 6.53 18.94
N ALA A 513 15.37 7.77 19.30
CA ALA A 513 15.54 8.29 20.65
C ALA A 513 14.93 7.35 21.71
N VAL A 514 13.68 6.93 21.48
CA VAL A 514 12.95 5.98 22.33
C VAL A 514 13.61 4.58 22.36
N HIS A 515 14.35 4.18 21.31
CA HIS A 515 15.11 2.93 21.29
C HIS A 515 16.40 2.99 22.12
N ILE A 516 17.13 4.10 22.08
CA ILE A 516 18.31 4.35 22.92
C ILE A 516 17.95 4.21 24.41
N LEU A 517 16.87 4.87 24.83
CA LEU A 517 16.42 4.86 26.23
C LEU A 517 15.93 3.47 26.69
N PHE A 518 15.26 2.71 25.81
CA PHE A 518 14.86 1.34 26.11
C PHE A 518 16.05 0.38 26.21
N SER A 519 17.08 0.53 25.37
CA SER A 519 18.30 -0.29 25.43
C SER A 519 19.05 -0.11 26.76
N SER A 520 19.21 1.14 27.23
CA SER A 520 19.76 1.42 28.57
C SER A 520 18.95 0.72 29.69
N VAL A 521 17.62 0.89 29.72
CA VAL A 521 16.75 0.26 30.74
C VAL A 521 16.81 -1.27 30.67
N ARG A 522 16.86 -1.86 29.46
CA ARG A 522 17.04 -3.31 29.26
C ARG A 522 18.32 -3.81 29.92
N ASP A 523 19.44 -3.12 29.69
CA ASP A 523 20.75 -3.64 30.05
C ASP A 523 21.11 -3.39 31.53
N GLU A 524 20.54 -2.35 32.16
CA GLU A 524 20.52 -2.18 33.62
C GLU A 524 19.76 -3.32 34.31
N ILE A 525 18.55 -3.63 33.83
CA ILE A 525 17.75 -4.77 34.31
C ILE A 525 18.47 -6.10 34.07
N ALA A 526 19.15 -6.24 32.93
CA ALA A 526 19.95 -7.42 32.61
C ALA A 526 21.13 -7.62 33.56
N GLY A 527 21.79 -6.53 33.96
CA GLY A 527 22.84 -6.52 34.98
C GLY A 527 22.30 -7.01 36.33
N MET A 528 21.25 -6.37 36.84
CA MET A 528 20.65 -6.72 38.13
C MET A 528 20.16 -8.17 38.18
N LEU A 529 19.46 -8.64 37.14
CA LEU A 529 18.91 -10.00 37.09
C LEU A 529 19.86 -11.05 36.49
N SER A 530 21.10 -10.66 36.14
CA SER A 530 22.11 -11.53 35.51
C SER A 530 21.57 -12.31 34.29
N LEU A 531 20.80 -11.63 33.43
CA LEU A 531 20.07 -12.26 32.33
C LEU A 531 21.03 -12.73 31.23
N LYS A 532 20.92 -14.01 30.85
CA LYS A 532 21.67 -14.56 29.71
C LYS A 532 21.05 -14.06 28.40
N LYS A 533 21.86 -13.38 27.58
CA LYS A 533 21.50 -12.79 26.27
C LYS A 533 20.36 -11.73 26.33
N PRO A 534 20.57 -10.58 26.99
CA PRO A 534 19.53 -9.56 27.12
C PRO A 534 19.08 -8.97 25.78
N LEU A 535 20.01 -8.78 24.84
CA LEU A 535 19.74 -8.29 23.47
C LEU A 535 18.72 -9.14 22.69
N SER A 536 18.49 -10.39 23.09
CA SER A 536 17.50 -11.29 22.45
C SER A 536 16.15 -11.37 23.17
N LEU A 537 15.88 -10.50 24.15
CA LEU A 537 14.61 -10.46 24.88
C LEU A 537 13.74 -9.29 24.40
N THR A 538 12.47 -9.56 24.11
CA THR A 538 11.49 -8.51 23.76
C THR A 538 11.10 -7.66 24.98
N PRO A 539 10.58 -6.43 24.78
CA PRO A 539 10.09 -5.57 25.88
C PRO A 539 9.11 -6.29 26.81
N ARG A 540 8.18 -7.08 26.23
CA ARG A 540 7.18 -7.87 26.98
C ARG A 540 7.80 -9.01 27.79
N GLU A 541 8.88 -9.62 27.31
CA GLU A 541 9.59 -10.67 28.05
C GLU A 541 10.43 -10.13 29.20
N ILE A 542 11.04 -8.96 29.04
CA ILE A 542 11.74 -8.25 30.12
C ILE A 542 10.73 -7.88 31.21
N CYS A 543 9.62 -7.23 30.82
CA CYS A 543 8.51 -6.90 31.72
C CYS A 543 7.97 -8.15 32.46
N ARG A 544 7.73 -9.28 31.75
CA ARG A 544 7.32 -10.56 32.35
C ARG A 544 8.34 -11.15 33.34
N LYS A 545 9.65 -10.98 33.10
CA LYS A 545 10.71 -11.43 34.02
C LYS A 545 10.81 -10.55 35.27
N CYS A 546 10.37 -9.30 35.18
CA CYS A 546 10.37 -8.33 36.27
C CYS A 546 9.07 -8.31 37.09
N SER A 547 8.10 -9.19 36.83
CA SER A 547 6.76 -9.20 37.46
C SER A 547 6.74 -9.26 38.99
N ASN A 548 7.81 -9.76 39.61
CA ASN A 548 7.94 -9.89 41.07
C ASN A 548 8.78 -8.75 41.71
N LEU A 549 9.11 -7.69 40.95
CA LEU A 549 9.93 -6.56 41.42
C LEU A 549 9.06 -5.32 41.68
N PRO A 550 9.41 -4.44 42.64
CA PRO A 550 8.65 -3.22 42.92
C PRO A 550 8.56 -2.27 41.71
N LEU A 551 9.58 -2.24 40.85
CA LEU A 551 9.64 -1.45 39.62
C LEU A 551 8.70 -1.94 38.50
N PHE A 552 7.95 -3.04 38.69
CA PHE A 552 7.11 -3.63 37.64
C PHE A 552 6.02 -2.67 37.12
N ALA A 553 5.43 -1.84 37.98
CA ALA A 553 4.39 -0.88 37.58
C ALA A 553 4.94 0.13 36.56
N ASP A 554 6.04 0.79 36.90
CA ASP A 554 6.69 1.80 36.06
C ASP A 554 7.26 1.17 34.78
N LEU A 555 7.93 0.02 34.89
CA LEU A 555 8.43 -0.73 33.74
C LEU A 555 7.32 -1.19 32.79
N SER A 556 6.17 -1.62 33.30
CA SER A 556 5.04 -2.03 32.46
C SER A 556 4.41 -0.84 31.73
N THR A 557 4.45 0.36 32.33
CA THR A 557 3.97 1.61 31.74
C THR A 557 4.96 2.11 30.68
N PHE A 558 6.26 2.10 31.00
CA PHE A 558 7.36 2.41 30.09
C PHE A 558 7.36 1.49 28.86
N VAL A 559 7.19 0.18 29.03
CA VAL A 559 7.11 -0.77 27.90
C VAL A 559 5.89 -0.52 27.01
N ARG A 560 4.74 -0.11 27.56
CA ARG A 560 3.56 0.26 26.76
C ARG A 560 3.81 1.51 25.91
N LEU A 561 4.39 2.55 26.50
CA LEU A 561 4.75 3.79 25.79
C LEU A 561 5.85 3.55 24.74
N TYR A 562 6.84 2.72 25.06
CA TYR A 562 7.86 2.29 24.11
C TYR A 562 7.23 1.61 22.89
N GLU A 563 6.31 0.66 23.10
CA GLU A 563 5.66 -0.05 22.01
C GLU A 563 4.74 0.85 21.18
N SER A 564 3.99 1.77 21.80
CA SER A 564 3.13 2.71 21.06
C SER A 564 3.92 3.70 20.20
N ILE A 565 5.10 4.14 20.65
CA ILE A 565 5.94 5.08 19.87
C ILE A 565 6.81 4.34 18.83
N ARG A 566 7.40 3.18 19.17
CA ARG A 566 8.26 2.44 18.24
C ARG A 566 7.46 1.74 17.13
N TYR A 567 6.30 1.16 17.45
CA TYR A 567 5.51 0.33 16.52
C TYR A 567 4.14 0.91 16.14
N GLY A 568 3.61 1.90 16.89
CA GLY A 568 2.38 2.60 16.53
C GLY A 568 2.59 3.73 15.50
N VAL A 569 1.50 4.38 15.11
CA VAL A 569 1.51 5.53 14.18
C VAL A 569 1.65 6.87 14.92
N LYS A 570 1.19 6.95 16.18
CA LYS A 570 1.17 8.20 16.97
C LYS A 570 2.58 8.77 17.20
N ILE A 571 2.77 10.04 16.82
CA ILE A 571 3.91 10.85 17.29
C ILE A 571 3.57 11.36 18.71
N PRO A 572 4.43 11.12 19.72
CA PRO A 572 4.15 11.56 21.09
C PRO A 572 4.28 13.08 21.23
N ASP A 573 3.36 13.69 21.97
CA ASP A 573 3.41 15.10 22.33
C ASP A 573 4.50 15.37 23.38
N GLU A 574 4.83 16.64 23.63
CA GLU A 574 5.93 17.02 24.52
C GLU A 574 5.74 16.57 25.98
N LYS A 575 4.48 16.43 26.43
CA LYS A 575 4.13 15.95 27.76
C LYS A 575 4.27 14.43 27.86
N GLU A 576 3.93 13.70 26.79
CA GLU A 576 4.18 12.25 26.66
C GLU A 576 5.69 11.95 26.57
N ARG A 577 6.46 12.75 25.83
CA ARG A 577 7.94 12.67 25.78
C ARG A 577 8.55 12.87 27.16
N GLN A 578 8.18 13.95 27.86
CA GLN A 578 8.67 14.22 29.21
C GLN A 578 8.27 13.09 30.19
N SER A 579 7.03 12.60 30.13
CA SER A 579 6.58 11.46 30.95
C SER A 579 7.35 10.17 30.67
N PHE A 580 7.82 9.96 29.43
CA PHE A 580 8.64 8.79 29.07
C PHE A 580 10.07 8.88 29.63
N ILE A 581 10.67 10.08 29.60
CA ILE A 581 11.95 10.38 30.25
C ILE A 581 11.85 10.17 31.77
N ASP A 582 10.79 10.68 32.39
CA ASP A 582 10.62 10.62 33.85
C ASP A 582 10.36 9.19 34.35
N LEU A 583 9.64 8.36 33.58
CA LEU A 583 9.51 6.92 33.83
C LEU A 583 10.86 6.19 33.74
N ALA A 584 11.69 6.48 32.73
CA ALA A 584 13.03 5.89 32.64
C ALA A 584 13.90 6.29 33.84
N ARG A 585 13.84 7.57 34.27
CA ARG A 585 14.57 8.05 35.45
C ARG A 585 14.06 7.42 36.75
N ALA A 586 12.76 7.16 36.87
CA ALA A 586 12.18 6.44 38.01
C ALA A 586 12.63 4.97 38.07
N ILE A 587 12.71 4.28 36.93
CA ILE A 587 13.23 2.91 36.84
C ILE A 587 14.72 2.87 37.21
N HIS A 588 15.55 3.74 36.61
CA HIS A 588 16.97 3.88 36.93
C HIS A 588 17.19 4.19 38.43
N GLY A 589 16.46 5.17 38.97
CA GLY A 589 16.50 5.52 40.39
C GLY A 589 16.09 4.38 41.32
N SER A 590 15.15 3.53 40.89
CA SER A 590 14.71 2.34 41.63
C SER A 590 15.73 1.18 41.58
N LEU A 591 16.58 1.13 40.54
CA LEU A 591 17.65 0.13 40.40
C LEU A 591 18.90 0.50 41.22
N PHE A 592 19.26 1.79 41.29
CA PHE A 592 20.48 2.26 41.96
C PHE A 592 20.26 2.92 43.33
N GLY A 593 19.01 3.25 43.71
CA GLY A 593 18.66 3.92 44.97
C GLY A 593 18.91 3.12 46.26
N GLY A 594 19.46 1.91 46.18
CA GLY A 594 19.79 1.05 47.32
C GLY A 594 21.18 1.25 47.93
N GLN A 595 22.06 2.10 47.35
CA GLN A 595 23.40 2.36 47.88
C GLN A 595 23.81 3.84 47.80
N ARG A 596 23.31 4.65 48.76
CA ARG A 596 23.89 5.96 49.12
C ARG A 596 23.51 6.37 50.56
N GLU A 597 24.07 5.65 51.52
CA GLU A 597 24.50 6.20 52.83
C GLU A 597 26.04 6.10 52.90
#